data_AF-A0A0B1YRT9-F1
#
_entry.id   AF-A0A0B1YRT9-F1
#
_cell.length_a   1.000
_cell.length_b   1.000
_cell.length_c   1.000
_cell.angle_alpha   90.00
_cell.angle_beta   90.00
_cell.angle_gamma   90.00
#
_symmetry.space_group_name_H-M   'P 1'
#
loop_
_entity.id
_entity.type
_entity.pdbx_description
1 polymer ?
#
loop_
_entity_poly.entity_id
_entity_poly.type
_entity_poly.pdbx_seq_one_letter_code
_entity_poly.pdbx_strand_id
1 'polypeptide(L)'
;AGWLEEAFRAHPITDKLHYLGQQEDLERAKRYKTIWRILARYSYANPTVPEINEILPLPPAELPEWDGKLQWLEARLANVPPQKPSEALIRELAEAKGLEPATGRPTPRSPAFITIPQPAPTCHSGQACPHTGYWIAGAYNVIRRFEQGEILPTLNVRKWESRFLLPDRETVGPEKVEWMFHG
;
A
#
# COMPACT_ATOMS: atom_id res chain seq x y z
N ALA A 1 20.31 14.30 1.64
CA ALA A 1 21.17 13.95 0.48
C ALA A 1 20.72 14.67 -0.80
N GLY A 2 19.47 14.53 -1.28
CA GLY A 2 19.04 15.15 -2.55
C GLY A 2 19.19 16.68 -2.63
N TRP A 3 18.88 17.41 -1.56
CA TRP A 3 19.11 18.87 -1.52
C TRP A 3 20.60 19.25 -1.66
N LEU A 4 21.50 18.46 -1.07
CA LEU A 4 22.94 18.69 -1.13
C LEU A 4 23.53 18.36 -2.50
N GLU A 5 22.94 17.41 -3.26
CA GLU A 5 23.33 17.20 -4.66
C GLU A 5 23.24 18.52 -5.44
N GLU A 6 22.10 19.20 -5.35
CA GLU A 6 21.87 20.44 -6.09
C GLU A 6 22.68 21.60 -5.52
N ALA A 7 22.84 21.66 -4.20
CA ALA A 7 23.60 22.73 -3.55
C ALA A 7 25.07 22.84 -4.01
N PHE A 8 25.71 21.72 -4.35
CA PHE A 8 27.10 21.69 -4.83
C PHE A 8 27.25 21.93 -6.35
N ARG A 9 26.17 22.18 -7.08
CA ARG A 9 26.21 22.58 -8.51
C ARG A 9 26.30 24.09 -8.74
N ALA A 10 26.60 24.88 -7.71
CA ALA A 10 26.75 26.34 -7.77
C ALA A 10 25.56 27.07 -8.43
N HIS A 11 24.34 26.76 -7.98
CA HIS A 11 23.13 27.45 -8.43
C HIS A 11 23.22 28.97 -8.25
N PRO A 12 22.56 29.79 -9.09
CA PRO A 12 22.53 31.24 -8.93
C PRO A 12 21.74 31.64 -7.69
N ILE A 13 22.01 32.83 -7.14
CA ILE A 13 21.31 33.37 -5.95
C ILE A 13 19.78 33.50 -6.12
N THR A 14 19.31 33.55 -7.36
CA THR A 14 17.88 33.55 -7.69
C THR A 14 17.20 32.22 -7.37
N ASP A 15 17.94 31.11 -7.40
CA ASP A 15 17.47 29.79 -6.98
C ASP A 15 17.62 29.65 -5.46
N LYS A 16 16.69 30.27 -4.72
CA LYS A 16 16.71 30.28 -3.24
C LYS A 16 16.66 28.88 -2.63
N LEU A 17 16.18 27.87 -3.36
CA LEU A 17 16.07 26.51 -2.85
C LEU A 17 17.45 25.84 -2.85
N HIS A 18 18.24 26.01 -3.92
CA HIS A 18 19.50 25.29 -4.09
C HIS A 18 20.75 26.17 -3.90
N TYR A 19 20.61 27.48 -3.74
CA TYR A 19 21.72 28.38 -3.49
C TYR A 19 22.35 28.18 -2.10
N LEU A 20 23.62 27.78 -2.07
CA LEU A 20 24.41 27.59 -0.84
C LEU A 20 25.61 28.55 -0.73
N GLY A 21 25.95 29.30 -1.78
CA GLY A 21 27.12 30.17 -1.80
C GLY A 21 28.47 29.43 -1.78
N GLN A 22 28.48 28.14 -2.15
CA GLN A 22 29.67 27.31 -2.30
C GLN A 22 30.17 27.31 -3.75
N GLN A 23 31.46 27.03 -3.94
CA GLN A 23 32.02 26.77 -5.26
C GLN A 23 31.47 25.46 -5.83
N GLU A 24 31.39 25.37 -7.16
CA GLU A 24 30.94 24.16 -7.86
C GLU A 24 31.86 22.97 -7.52
N ASP A 25 31.26 21.87 -7.06
CA ASP A 25 31.92 20.60 -6.78
C ASP A 25 31.06 19.47 -7.36
N LEU A 26 31.29 19.17 -8.65
CA LEU A 26 30.52 18.17 -9.38
C LEU A 26 30.74 16.75 -8.86
N GLU A 27 31.92 16.43 -8.34
CA GLU A 27 32.21 15.10 -7.80
C GLU A 27 31.45 14.87 -6.51
N ARG A 28 31.43 15.86 -5.61
CA ARG A 28 30.61 15.82 -4.39
C ARG A 28 29.12 15.77 -4.71
N ALA A 29 28.65 16.55 -5.67
CA ALA A 29 27.26 16.52 -6.12
C ALA A 29 26.87 15.11 -6.63
N LYS A 30 27.71 14.49 -7.47
CA LYS A 30 27.51 13.11 -7.96
C LYS A 30 27.46 12.10 -6.83
N ARG A 31 28.33 12.21 -5.82
CA ARG A 31 28.31 11.30 -4.67
C ARG A 31 27.04 11.46 -3.84
N TYR A 32 26.61 12.68 -3.53
CA TYR A 32 25.33 12.93 -2.86
C TYR A 32 24.14 12.37 -3.64
N LYS A 33 24.16 12.47 -4.97
CA LYS A 33 23.15 11.85 -5.85
C LYS A 33 23.12 10.34 -5.71
N THR A 34 24.28 9.69 -5.76
CA THR A 34 24.39 8.23 -5.63
C THR A 34 23.85 7.76 -4.28
N ILE A 35 24.28 8.40 -3.19
CA ILE A 35 23.78 8.10 -1.85
C ILE A 35 22.27 8.31 -1.79
N TRP A 36 21.77 9.45 -2.26
CA TRP A 36 20.33 9.73 -2.28
C TRP A 36 19.53 8.66 -3.03
N ARG A 37 20.01 8.22 -4.20
CA ARG A 37 19.35 7.16 -4.99
C ARG A 37 19.27 5.84 -4.21
N ILE A 38 20.33 5.47 -3.51
CA ILE A 38 20.35 4.26 -2.68
C ILE A 38 19.34 4.42 -1.52
N LEU A 39 19.42 5.52 -0.77
CA LEU A 39 18.52 5.77 0.35
C LEU A 39 17.04 5.85 -0.07
N ALA A 40 16.75 6.45 -1.23
CA ALA A 40 15.40 6.53 -1.78
C ALA A 40 14.87 5.14 -2.16
N ARG A 41 15.67 4.33 -2.86
CA ARG A 41 15.32 2.95 -3.24
C ARG A 41 15.04 2.06 -2.03
N TYR A 42 15.77 2.29 -0.95
CA TYR A 42 15.64 1.52 0.30
C TYR A 42 14.88 2.26 1.40
N SER A 43 14.12 3.30 1.08
CA SER A 43 13.42 4.12 2.09
C SER A 43 12.52 3.31 3.03
N TYR A 44 11.89 2.24 2.52
CA TYR A 44 11.06 1.29 3.30
C TYR A 44 11.84 0.52 4.39
N ALA A 45 13.17 0.55 4.34
CA ALA A 45 14.06 -0.21 5.20
C ALA A 45 14.78 0.66 6.25
N ASN A 46 14.43 1.95 6.35
CA ASN A 46 15.05 2.93 7.24
C ASN A 46 16.60 2.94 7.16
N PRO A 47 17.17 3.25 5.98
CA PRO A 47 18.60 3.17 5.76
C PRO A 47 19.37 4.25 6.52
N THR A 48 20.57 3.91 7.01
CA THR A 48 21.47 4.83 7.73
C THR A 48 22.85 4.83 7.08
N VAL A 49 23.58 5.94 7.23
CA VAL A 49 24.94 6.13 6.67
C VAL A 49 25.83 6.76 7.74
N PRO A 50 26.23 6.01 8.78
CA PRO A 50 27.14 6.51 9.82
C PRO A 50 28.50 6.96 9.24
N GLU A 51 28.96 6.34 8.16
CA GLU A 51 30.23 6.59 7.47
C GLU A 51 30.19 7.82 6.53
N ILE A 52 29.13 8.65 6.58
CA ILE A 52 28.93 9.77 5.64
C ILE A 52 30.10 10.76 5.64
N ASN A 53 30.71 11.02 6.79
CA ASN A 53 31.84 11.95 6.90
C ASN A 53 33.15 11.33 6.38
N GLU A 54 33.26 10.01 6.36
CA GLU A 54 34.40 9.29 5.80
C GLU A 54 34.31 9.23 4.27
N ILE A 55 33.10 9.10 3.72
CA ILE A 55 32.86 9.07 2.26
C ILE A 55 32.83 10.48 1.65
N LEU A 56 32.26 11.44 2.39
CA LEU A 56 31.95 12.80 1.96
C LEU A 56 32.33 13.83 3.04
N PRO A 57 33.63 14.03 3.33
CA PRO A 57 34.06 15.05 4.28
C PRO A 57 33.71 16.44 3.75
N LEU A 58 33.16 17.33 4.58
CA LEU A 58 32.75 18.68 4.17
C LEU A 58 33.92 19.52 3.63
N PRO A 59 33.70 20.46 2.69
CA PRO A 59 34.76 21.32 2.17
C PRO A 59 35.39 22.14 3.31
N PRO A 60 36.72 22.41 3.28
CA PRO A 60 37.63 22.29 2.14
C PRO A 60 38.30 20.91 1.98
N ALA A 61 37.92 19.89 2.74
CA ALA A 61 38.55 18.58 2.67
C ALA A 61 38.41 17.93 1.28
N GLU A 62 39.50 17.34 0.80
CA GLU A 62 39.50 16.56 -0.44
C GLU A 62 38.64 15.30 -0.28
N LEU A 63 38.03 14.89 -1.39
CA LEU A 63 37.19 13.70 -1.41
C LEU A 63 38.07 12.44 -1.42
N PRO A 64 37.95 11.54 -0.44
CA PRO A 64 38.71 10.30 -0.43
C PRO A 64 38.20 9.37 -1.54
N GLU A 65 38.99 8.39 -1.94
CA GLU A 65 38.53 7.34 -2.87
C GLU A 65 37.30 6.62 -2.33
N TRP A 66 36.29 6.41 -3.17
CA TRP A 66 35.03 5.76 -2.79
C TRP A 66 34.52 4.88 -3.92
N ASP A 67 34.18 3.64 -3.59
CA ASP A 67 33.73 2.61 -4.54
C ASP A 67 32.23 2.69 -4.90
N GLY A 68 31.52 3.69 -4.36
CA GLY A 68 30.10 3.89 -4.60
C GLY A 68 29.17 3.02 -3.75
N LYS A 69 29.70 2.29 -2.75
CA LYS A 69 28.91 1.41 -1.88
C LYS A 69 28.73 1.99 -0.48
N LEU A 70 27.70 1.49 0.22
CA LEU A 70 27.39 1.85 1.60
C LEU A 70 27.46 0.58 2.46
N GLN A 71 28.08 0.68 3.63
CA GLN A 71 28.21 -0.46 4.56
C GLN A 71 26.84 -1.01 4.95
N TRP A 72 25.87 -0.12 5.17
CA TRP A 72 24.49 -0.50 5.45
C TRP A 72 23.87 -1.37 4.34
N LEU A 73 24.14 -1.04 3.08
CA LEU A 73 23.58 -1.77 1.95
C LEU A 73 24.22 -3.17 1.85
N GLU A 74 25.52 -3.27 2.07
CA GLU A 74 26.22 -4.55 2.08
C GLU A 74 25.73 -5.45 3.22
N ALA A 75 25.63 -4.91 4.44
CA ALA A 75 25.08 -5.62 5.59
C ALA A 75 23.63 -6.10 5.33
N ARG A 76 22.81 -5.27 4.69
CA ARG A 76 21.44 -5.64 4.34
C ARG A 76 21.37 -6.75 3.29
N LEU A 77 22.19 -6.68 2.24
CA LEU A 77 22.21 -7.71 1.20
C LEU A 77 22.80 -9.02 1.72
N ALA A 78 23.72 -8.95 2.69
CA ALA A 78 24.27 -10.11 3.38
C ALA A 78 23.29 -10.74 4.39
N ASN A 79 22.28 -10.00 4.86
CA ASN A 79 21.28 -10.54 5.78
C ASN A 79 20.43 -11.61 5.09
N VAL A 80 20.70 -12.87 5.44
CA VAL A 80 19.90 -14.02 5.05
C VAL A 80 18.50 -13.86 5.65
N PRO A 81 17.41 -14.07 4.87
CA PRO A 81 16.06 -14.08 5.42
C PRO A 81 15.96 -14.99 6.64
N PRO A 82 15.14 -14.65 7.64
CA PRO A 82 14.94 -15.53 8.78
C PRO A 82 14.50 -16.91 8.29
N GLN A 83 14.97 -17.96 8.97
CA GLN A 83 14.55 -19.31 8.63
C GLN A 83 13.03 -19.40 8.70
N LYS A 84 12.43 -20.12 7.74
CA LYS A 84 10.99 -20.39 7.75
C LYS A 84 10.62 -21.01 9.11
N PRO A 85 9.56 -20.54 9.79
CA PRO A 85 9.14 -21.13 11.05
C PRO A 85 8.82 -22.62 10.87
N SER A 86 8.99 -23.39 11.95
CA SER A 86 8.68 -24.83 11.93
C SER A 86 7.20 -25.05 11.61
N GLU A 87 6.90 -26.15 10.94
CA GLU A 87 5.52 -26.52 10.60
C GLU A 87 4.65 -26.68 11.84
N ALA A 88 5.24 -27.14 12.96
CA ALA A 88 4.57 -27.21 14.25
C ALA A 88 4.12 -25.82 14.75
N LEU A 89 4.97 -24.80 14.64
CA LEU A 89 4.64 -23.44 15.03
C LEU A 89 3.57 -22.82 14.11
N ILE A 90 3.65 -23.08 12.81
CA ILE A 90 2.62 -22.63 11.85
C ILE A 90 1.26 -23.22 12.23
N ARG A 91 1.22 -24.52 12.52
CA ARG A 91 -0.01 -25.21 12.94
C ARG A 91 -0.56 -24.65 14.25
N GLU A 92 0.28 -24.46 15.26
CA GLU A 92 -0.11 -23.89 16.55
C GLU A 92 -0.73 -22.49 16.38
N LEU A 93 -0.08 -21.62 15.60
CA LEU A 93 -0.58 -20.27 15.36
C LEU A 93 -1.86 -20.25 14.51
N ALA A 94 -1.97 -21.14 13.53
CA ALA A 94 -3.17 -21.30 12.72
C ALA A 94 -4.35 -21.76 13.59
N GLU A 95 -4.18 -22.82 14.39
CA GLU A 95 -5.19 -23.33 15.32
C GLU A 95 -5.61 -22.26 16.34
N ALA A 96 -4.66 -21.53 16.91
CA ALA A 96 -4.92 -20.43 17.84
C ALA A 96 -5.77 -19.31 17.21
N LYS A 97 -5.71 -19.12 15.90
CA LYS A 97 -6.54 -18.17 15.13
C LYS A 97 -7.78 -18.82 14.51
N GLY A 98 -8.02 -20.11 14.76
CA GLY A 98 -9.10 -20.86 14.15
C GLY A 98 -8.96 -20.98 12.63
N LEU A 99 -7.73 -20.97 12.11
CA LEU A 99 -7.42 -21.14 10.69
C LEU A 99 -6.96 -22.57 10.42
N GLU A 100 -7.21 -23.05 9.21
CA GLU A 100 -6.70 -24.32 8.73
C GLU A 100 -5.21 -24.16 8.36
N PRO A 101 -4.29 -24.97 8.92
CA PRO A 101 -2.84 -24.77 8.76
C PRO A 101 -2.32 -24.80 7.32
N ALA A 102 -2.91 -25.62 6.43
CA ALA A 102 -2.43 -25.77 5.07
C ALA A 102 -2.90 -24.65 4.13
N THR A 103 -4.13 -24.17 4.31
CA THR A 103 -4.80 -23.21 3.40
C THR A 103 -4.93 -21.81 3.99
N GLY A 104 -4.82 -21.66 5.31
CA GLY A 104 -5.08 -20.41 6.02
C GLY A 104 -6.56 -20.00 6.06
N ARG A 105 -7.47 -20.87 5.64
CA ARG A 105 -8.91 -20.58 5.64
C ARG A 105 -9.50 -20.66 7.05
N PRO A 106 -10.49 -19.83 7.39
CA PRO A 106 -11.17 -19.95 8.68
C PRO A 106 -11.84 -21.33 8.80
N THR A 107 -11.75 -21.91 9.99
CA THR A 107 -12.46 -23.13 10.38
C THR A 107 -13.83 -22.77 10.95
N PRO A 108 -14.82 -23.69 11.00
CA PRO A 108 -16.15 -23.42 11.57
C PRO A 108 -16.17 -22.88 13.01
N ARG A 109 -15.07 -23.05 13.75
CA ARG A 109 -14.89 -22.54 15.11
C ARG A 109 -14.41 -21.08 15.15
N SER A 110 -13.95 -20.55 14.03
CA SER A 110 -13.46 -19.18 13.90
C SER A 110 -14.62 -18.19 13.75
N PRO A 111 -14.57 -17.02 14.40
CA PRO A 111 -15.56 -15.96 14.18
C PRO A 111 -15.53 -15.40 12.75
N ALA A 112 -14.45 -15.65 12.00
CA ALA A 112 -14.33 -15.26 10.61
C ALA A 112 -14.93 -16.30 9.64
N PHE A 113 -15.45 -17.42 10.14
CA PHE A 113 -16.08 -18.44 9.30
C PHE A 113 -17.49 -18.02 8.93
N ILE A 114 -17.66 -17.62 7.68
CA ILE A 114 -18.95 -17.24 7.15
C ILE A 114 -19.63 -18.50 6.62
N THR A 115 -20.77 -18.84 7.23
CA THR A 115 -21.62 -19.96 6.78
C THR A 115 -22.71 -19.41 5.87
N ILE A 116 -22.83 -19.94 4.66
CA ILE A 116 -23.92 -19.61 3.73
C ILE A 116 -25.15 -20.45 4.09
N PRO A 117 -26.23 -19.87 4.63
CA PRO A 117 -27.48 -20.58 4.81
C PRO A 117 -28.01 -21.01 3.45
N GLN A 118 -28.64 -22.19 3.35
CA GLN A 118 -29.39 -22.57 2.15
C GLN A 118 -30.89 -22.62 2.45
N PRO A 119 -31.74 -21.88 1.72
CA PRO A 119 -31.40 -20.96 0.63
C PRO A 119 -30.67 -19.70 1.11
N ALA A 120 -29.81 -19.13 0.26
CA ALA A 120 -29.06 -17.91 0.59
C ALA A 120 -30.03 -16.76 0.86
N PRO A 121 -29.92 -16.05 1.99
CA PRO A 121 -30.84 -14.96 2.30
C PRO A 121 -30.68 -13.82 1.28
N THR A 122 -31.80 -13.26 0.86
CA THR A 122 -31.85 -12.03 0.06
C THR A 122 -32.49 -10.90 0.88
N CYS A 123 -31.97 -9.69 0.72
CA CYS A 123 -32.40 -8.50 1.45
C CYS A 123 -32.43 -7.29 0.51
N HIS A 124 -33.32 -6.34 0.77
CA HIS A 124 -33.42 -5.11 -0.01
C HIS A 124 -32.68 -3.95 0.66
N SER A 125 -32.28 -2.98 -0.15
CA SER A 125 -31.70 -1.71 0.34
C SER A 125 -32.65 -1.02 1.34
N GLY A 126 -32.11 -0.60 2.48
CA GLY A 126 -32.85 -0.01 3.60
C GLY A 126 -33.24 -1.00 4.71
N GLN A 127 -33.03 -2.30 4.53
CA GLN A 127 -33.19 -3.30 5.58
C GLN A 127 -31.89 -3.50 6.37
N ALA A 128 -32.00 -3.87 7.65
CA ALA A 128 -30.86 -4.24 8.47
C ALA A 128 -30.33 -5.62 8.05
N CYS A 129 -29.00 -5.74 7.95
CA CYS A 129 -28.34 -6.95 7.50
C CYS A 129 -28.51 -8.09 8.52
N PRO A 130 -29.03 -9.27 8.13
CA PRO A 130 -29.29 -10.36 9.07
C PRO A 130 -28.01 -11.09 9.51
N HIS A 131 -26.98 -11.12 8.68
CA HIS A 131 -25.75 -11.86 8.89
C HIS A 131 -24.51 -11.08 8.43
N THR A 132 -23.47 -11.09 9.25
CA THR A 132 -22.16 -10.56 8.88
C THR A 132 -21.56 -11.39 7.75
N GLY A 133 -21.17 -10.73 6.66
CA GLY A 133 -20.52 -11.40 5.53
C GLY A 133 -20.50 -10.55 4.26
N TYR A 134 -20.11 -11.16 3.16
CA TYR A 134 -20.16 -10.56 1.83
C TYR A 134 -21.52 -10.75 1.19
N TRP A 135 -22.04 -9.66 0.66
CA TRP A 135 -23.30 -9.59 -0.07
C TRP A 135 -23.03 -9.04 -1.46
N ILE A 136 -23.72 -9.60 -2.45
CA ILE A 136 -23.65 -9.19 -3.84
C ILE A 136 -24.95 -8.51 -4.25
N ALA A 137 -24.87 -7.33 -4.86
CA ALA A 137 -26.01 -6.71 -5.51
C ALA A 137 -26.29 -7.44 -6.82
N GLY A 138 -27.33 -8.28 -6.86
CA GLY A 138 -27.52 -9.30 -7.90
C GLY A 138 -27.56 -8.76 -9.33
N ALA A 139 -28.11 -7.57 -9.54
CA ALA A 139 -28.20 -6.96 -10.87
C ALA A 139 -26.91 -6.24 -11.33
N TYR A 140 -25.95 -5.98 -10.43
CA TYR A 140 -24.80 -5.10 -10.71
C TYR A 140 -23.44 -5.74 -10.39
N ASN A 141 -23.42 -6.97 -9.86
CA ASN A 141 -22.20 -7.69 -9.46
C ASN A 141 -21.29 -6.89 -8.50
N VAL A 142 -21.87 -6.01 -7.68
CA VAL A 142 -21.15 -5.25 -6.67
C VAL A 142 -21.10 -6.07 -5.38
N ILE A 143 -19.90 -6.46 -4.96
CA ILE A 143 -19.70 -7.21 -3.71
C ILE A 143 -19.28 -6.24 -2.61
N ARG A 144 -19.95 -6.31 -1.46
CA ARG A 144 -19.59 -5.55 -0.25
C ARG A 144 -19.74 -6.41 1.00
N ARG A 145 -18.89 -6.16 1.98
CA ARG A 145 -19.00 -6.77 3.31
C ARG A 145 -19.89 -5.90 4.19
N PHE A 146 -20.82 -6.53 4.89
CA PHE A 146 -21.70 -5.88 5.86
C PHE A 146 -21.61 -6.59 7.22
N GLU A 147 -21.82 -5.84 8.29
CA GLU A 147 -21.97 -6.37 9.64
C GLU A 147 -23.44 -6.59 10.00
N GLN A 148 -23.73 -7.55 10.89
CA GLN A 148 -25.08 -7.81 11.36
C GLN A 148 -25.70 -6.54 11.97
N GLY A 149 -26.89 -6.17 11.51
CA GLY A 149 -27.61 -4.96 11.92
C GLY A 149 -27.30 -3.71 11.08
N GLU A 150 -26.30 -3.75 10.21
CA GLU A 150 -25.97 -2.63 9.32
C GLU A 150 -27.06 -2.42 8.26
N ILE A 151 -27.40 -1.16 7.95
CA ILE A 151 -28.44 -0.86 6.96
C ILE A 151 -27.85 -0.99 5.55
N LEU A 152 -28.45 -1.85 4.74
CA LEU A 152 -28.01 -2.08 3.37
C LEU A 152 -28.20 -0.81 2.52
N PRO A 153 -27.14 -0.29 1.87
CA PRO A 153 -27.20 0.96 1.14
C PRO A 153 -27.87 0.79 -0.23
N THR A 154 -28.42 1.89 -0.75
CA THR A 154 -28.77 2.02 -2.17
C THR A 154 -27.51 2.16 -3.02
N LEU A 155 -27.55 1.68 -4.26
CA LEU A 155 -26.44 1.85 -5.21
C LEU A 155 -26.73 3.01 -6.17
N ASN A 156 -25.71 3.81 -6.46
CA ASN A 156 -25.79 4.80 -7.53
C ASN A 156 -25.64 4.10 -8.87
N VAL A 157 -26.75 3.95 -9.56
CA VAL A 157 -26.82 3.24 -10.84
C VAL A 157 -26.93 4.24 -11.97
N ARG A 158 -26.39 3.89 -13.13
CA ARG A 158 -26.57 4.64 -14.37
C ARG A 158 -27.78 4.09 -15.10
N LYS A 159 -28.80 4.91 -15.27
CA LYS A 159 -30.01 4.56 -16.04
C LYS A 159 -29.96 5.27 -17.38
N TRP A 160 -30.11 4.47 -18.43
CA TRP A 160 -30.30 4.96 -19.79
C TRP A 160 -31.78 4.98 -20.12
N GLU A 161 -32.32 6.17 -20.38
CA GLU A 161 -33.71 6.36 -20.78
C GLU A 161 -33.75 6.83 -22.24
N SER A 162 -34.26 5.97 -23.13
CA SER A 162 -34.57 6.37 -24.50
C SER A 162 -35.87 7.15 -24.53
N ARG A 163 -35.87 8.31 -25.20
CA ARG A 163 -37.04 9.20 -25.23
C ARG A 163 -37.47 9.46 -26.67
N PHE A 164 -38.72 9.13 -26.99
CA PHE A 164 -39.25 9.34 -28.33
C PHE A 164 -39.30 10.86 -28.65
N LEU A 165 -38.67 11.28 -29.75
CA LEU A 165 -38.52 12.68 -30.19
C LEU A 165 -37.69 13.61 -29.28
N LEU A 166 -36.97 13.07 -28.30
CA LEU A 166 -36.04 13.82 -27.44
C LEU A 166 -34.68 13.13 -27.45
N PRO A 167 -33.59 13.85 -27.15
CA PRO A 167 -32.30 13.20 -26.96
C PRO A 167 -32.36 12.23 -25.78
N ASP A 168 -31.65 11.11 -25.90
CA ASP A 168 -31.51 10.14 -24.83
C ASP A 168 -30.97 10.79 -23.56
N ARG A 169 -31.38 10.24 -22.43
CA ARG A 169 -31.04 10.80 -21.12
C ARG A 169 -30.33 9.75 -20.30
N GLU A 170 -29.13 10.11 -19.83
CA GLU A 170 -28.45 9.37 -18.78
C GLU A 170 -28.75 10.03 -17.43
N THR A 171 -29.19 9.24 -16.46
CA THR A 171 -29.34 9.70 -15.08
C THR A 171 -28.55 8.80 -14.16
N VAL A 172 -27.85 9.41 -13.20
CA VAL A 172 -27.16 8.69 -12.12
C VAL A 172 -27.89 9.00 -10.83
N GLY A 173 -28.43 7.97 -10.19
CA GLY A 173 -29.22 8.15 -8.98
C GLY A 173 -29.22 6.93 -8.07
N PRO A 174 -29.59 7.10 -6.79
CA PRO A 174 -29.69 6.00 -5.85
C PRO A 174 -30.87 5.11 -6.22
N GLU A 175 -30.60 3.83 -6.49
CA GLU A 175 -31.61 2.79 -6.69
C GLU A 175 -31.58 1.79 -5.54
N LYS A 176 -32.78 1.34 -5.15
CA LYS A 176 -32.93 0.22 -4.22
C LYS A 176 -32.59 -1.06 -4.95
N VAL A 177 -31.55 -1.72 -4.49
CA VAL A 177 -31.07 -3.00 -5.05
C VAL A 177 -31.38 -4.14 -4.09
N GLU A 178 -31.50 -5.34 -4.66
CA GLU A 178 -31.51 -6.59 -3.93
C GLU A 178 -30.07 -7.08 -3.70
N TRP A 179 -29.77 -7.34 -2.44
CA TRP A 179 -28.53 -7.88 -1.94
C TRP A 179 -28.73 -9.37 -1.66
N MET A 180 -27.89 -10.21 -2.24
CA MET A 180 -27.88 -11.66 -2.01
C MET A 180 -26.63 -12.03 -1.21
N PHE A 181 -26.77 -12.91 -0.23
CA PHE A 181 -25.63 -13.36 0.55
C PHE A 181 -24.67 -14.21 -0.29
N HIS A 182 -23.39 -13.87 -0.27
CA HIS A 182 -22.35 -14.54 -1.06
C HIS A 182 -21.39 -15.36 -0.19
N GLY A 183 -21.29 -15.07 1.11
CA GLY A 183 -20.48 -15.79 2.09
C GLY A 183 -19.36 -14.96 2.66
#